data_AF-A0A0F9SXG8-F1
#
_entry.id   AF-A0A0F9SXG8-F1
#
_cell.length_a   1.000
_cell.length_b   1.000
_cell.length_c   1.000
_cell.angle_alpha   90.00
_cell.angle_beta   90.00
_cell.angle_gamma   90.00
#
_symmetry.space_group_name_H-M   'P 1'
#
loop_
_entity.id
_entity.type
_entity.pdbx_description
1 polymer ?
#
loop_
_entity_poly.entity_id
_entity_poly.type
_entity_poly.pdbx_seq_one_letter_code
_entity_poly.pdbx_strand_id
1 'polypeptide(L)'
;MPFPKGGIPWNKGIPRTKKTKEKMSETRKQRIASGMIVIWNIGIPCSKKIKENLRIANLGKQHSEKSKQLRREWNLKHNWKPPVNWGADNYNWKDGRKKHKAGYILILQPDHPKASYNYVMEHRLVMEKKIGRYLERWEIVHHINGIKDDNRPENLDLCPNQTEHLAVTKLVEENKQLKKKIKELEKRLQDVRK
;
A
#
# COMPACT_ATOMS: atom_id res chain seq x y z
N MET A 1 33.14 -24.65 -6.98
CA MET A 1 31.82 -24.42 -7.60
C MET A 1 31.73 -22.93 -7.98
N PRO A 2 31.47 -22.57 -9.25
CA PRO A 2 31.48 -21.19 -9.69
C PRO A 2 30.13 -20.49 -9.41
N PHE A 3 30.18 -19.21 -9.07
CA PHE A 3 29.01 -18.36 -8.83
C PHE A 3 28.32 -17.95 -10.15
N PRO A 4 26.98 -17.74 -10.16
CA PRO A 4 26.24 -17.40 -11.38
C PRO A 4 26.44 -15.94 -11.83
N LYS A 5 26.31 -15.72 -13.15
CA LYS A 5 26.57 -14.46 -13.85
C LYS A 5 25.59 -13.35 -13.43
N GLY A 6 26.13 -12.20 -13.00
CA GLY A 6 25.35 -10.95 -12.85
C GLY A 6 25.79 -9.98 -11.74
N GLY A 7 26.64 -10.39 -10.80
CA GLY A 7 27.16 -9.49 -9.77
C GLY A 7 28.64 -9.20 -9.98
N ILE A 8 29.01 -7.94 -10.23
CA ILE A 8 30.41 -7.50 -10.16
C ILE A 8 30.68 -7.05 -8.70
N PRO A 9 31.51 -7.76 -7.92
CA PRO A 9 31.90 -7.32 -6.59
C PRO A 9 32.78 -6.05 -6.71
N TRP A 10 32.50 -5.03 -5.91
CA TRP A 10 33.13 -3.70 -6.00
C TRP A 10 34.64 -3.66 -5.68
N ASN A 11 35.25 -4.79 -5.32
CA ASN A 11 36.70 -4.91 -5.15
C ASN A 11 37.23 -5.81 -6.27
N LYS A 12 37.97 -5.22 -7.22
CA LYS A 12 38.61 -5.88 -8.37
C LYS A 12 39.69 -6.91 -7.99
N GLY A 13 39.39 -7.94 -7.19
CA GLY A 13 40.29 -9.06 -6.92
C GLY A 13 41.64 -8.76 -6.24
N ILE A 14 42.03 -7.49 -6.05
CA ILE A 14 43.26 -7.12 -5.33
C ILE A 14 43.01 -7.31 -3.83
N PRO A 15 43.76 -8.20 -3.14
CA PRO A 15 43.64 -8.36 -1.71
C PRO A 15 44.01 -7.05 -1.03
N ARG A 16 43.14 -6.54 -0.15
CA ARG A 16 43.50 -5.39 0.68
C ARG A 16 44.72 -5.73 1.52
N THR A 17 45.70 -4.82 1.56
CA THR A 17 46.85 -4.94 2.46
C THR A 17 46.39 -5.02 3.92
N LYS A 18 47.18 -5.69 4.77
CA LYS A 18 46.87 -5.90 6.19
C LYS A 18 46.62 -4.57 6.92
N LYS A 19 47.47 -3.57 6.63
CA LYS A 19 47.37 -2.18 7.15
C LYS A 19 46.04 -1.51 6.79
N THR A 20 45.55 -1.71 5.57
CA THR A 20 44.25 -1.14 5.15
C THR A 20 43.08 -1.82 5.88
N LYS A 21 43.16 -3.14 6.12
CA LYS A 21 42.13 -3.89 6.86
C LYS A 21 42.07 -3.45 8.34
N GLU A 22 43.22 -3.27 8.98
CA GLU A 22 43.33 -2.81 10.37
C GLU A 22 42.78 -1.39 10.54
N LYS A 23 43.19 -0.45 9.68
CA LYS A 23 42.70 0.93 9.71
C LYS A 23 41.18 1.03 9.54
N MET A 24 40.60 0.21 8.67
CA MET A 24 39.14 0.13 8.50
C MET A 24 38.42 -0.47 9.71
N SER A 25 39.04 -1.44 10.38
CA SER A 25 38.53 -2.06 11.62
C SER A 25 38.53 -1.06 12.77
N GLU A 26 39.61 -0.32 12.96
CA GLU A 26 39.74 0.73 13.98
C GLU A 26 38.75 1.88 13.77
N THR A 27 38.65 2.36 12.52
CA THR A 27 37.67 3.39 12.16
C THR A 27 36.24 2.91 12.46
N ARG A 28 35.94 1.63 12.22
CA ARG A 28 34.63 1.04 12.52
C ARG A 28 34.38 0.96 14.03
N LYS A 29 35.37 0.54 14.83
CA LYS A 29 35.29 0.52 16.30
C LYS A 29 35.05 1.92 16.87
N GLN A 30 35.79 2.93 16.41
CA GLN A 30 35.62 4.33 16.84
C GLN A 30 34.22 4.87 16.51
N ARG A 31 33.68 4.53 15.34
CA ARG A 31 32.33 4.94 14.94
C ARG A 31 31.22 4.21 15.70
N ILE A 32 31.47 2.98 16.15
CA ILE A 32 30.56 2.25 17.06
C ILE A 32 30.62 2.87 18.46
N ALA A 33 31.81 3.15 18.98
CA ALA A 33 32.01 3.74 20.30
C ALA A 33 31.42 5.16 20.42
N SER A 34 31.45 5.94 19.34
CA SER A 34 30.83 7.26 19.26
C SER A 34 29.32 7.23 18.97
N GLY A 35 28.70 6.04 18.89
CA GLY A 35 27.27 5.88 18.58
C GLY A 35 26.88 6.22 17.13
N MET A 36 27.87 6.53 16.28
CA MET A 36 27.69 6.95 14.90
C MET A 36 27.32 5.79 13.96
N ILE A 37 27.65 4.55 14.34
CA ILE A 37 27.31 3.31 13.64
C ILE A 37 26.73 2.31 14.65
N VAL A 38 25.51 1.83 14.39
CA VAL A 38 24.92 0.70 15.10
C VAL A 38 25.35 -0.59 14.41
N ILE A 39 25.83 -1.59 15.15
CA ILE A 39 26.10 -2.92 14.62
C ILE A 39 24.75 -3.52 14.21
N TRP A 40 24.53 -3.71 12.91
CA TRP A 40 23.42 -4.52 12.41
C TRP A 40 23.66 -5.96 12.88
N ASN A 41 23.00 -6.34 13.97
CA ASN A 41 23.05 -7.70 14.49
C ASN A 41 21.91 -8.52 13.90
N ILE A 42 22.31 -9.58 13.23
CA ILE A 42 21.62 -10.83 12.97
C ILE A 42 20.37 -11.00 13.86
N GLY A 43 19.18 -10.82 13.29
CA GLY A 43 17.93 -11.36 13.85
C GLY A 43 17.25 -10.63 15.01
N ILE A 44 17.79 -9.55 15.59
CA ILE A 44 17.07 -8.80 16.64
C ILE A 44 16.22 -7.70 16.00
N PRO A 45 14.87 -7.69 16.17
CA PRO A 45 14.03 -6.64 15.61
C PRO A 45 14.35 -5.28 16.24
N CYS A 46 14.76 -4.33 15.40
CA CYS A 46 15.04 -2.95 15.79
C CYS A 46 13.83 -2.34 16.54
N SER A 47 14.06 -1.78 17.73
CA SER A 47 12.99 -1.24 18.59
C SER A 47 12.25 -0.08 17.90
N LYS A 48 10.96 0.10 18.21
CA LYS A 48 10.14 1.17 17.61
C LYS A 48 10.79 2.55 17.79
N LYS A 49 11.39 2.80 18.96
CA LYS A 49 12.13 4.04 19.28
C LYS A 49 13.35 4.25 18.38
N ILE A 50 14.13 3.20 18.11
CA ILE A 50 15.30 3.29 17.24
C ILE A 50 14.89 3.49 15.78
N LYS A 51 13.82 2.82 15.31
CA LYS A 51 13.28 3.04 13.96
C LYS A 51 12.81 4.47 13.75
N GLU A 52 12.13 5.04 14.74
CA GLU A 52 11.67 6.43 14.69
C GLU A 52 12.83 7.42 14.73
N ASN A 53 13.81 7.21 15.60
CA ASN A 53 15.01 8.05 15.64
C ASN A 53 15.81 8.01 14.32
N LEU A 54 15.93 6.83 13.69
CA LEU A 54 16.56 6.69 12.37
C LEU A 54 15.74 7.36 11.26
N ARG A 55 14.41 7.30 11.33
CA ARG A 55 13.52 7.99 10.39
C ARG A 55 13.69 9.50 10.51
N ILE A 56 13.59 10.05 11.72
CA ILE A 56 13.77 11.48 12.01
C ILE A 56 15.15 11.94 11.55
N ALA A 57 16.20 11.18 11.87
CA ALA A 57 17.57 11.52 11.48
C ALA A 57 17.80 11.49 9.97
N ASN A 58 16.96 10.82 9.18
CA ASN A 58 17.06 10.74 7.73
C ASN A 58 16.01 11.57 6.99
N LEU A 59 15.04 12.16 7.72
CA LEU A 59 14.09 13.09 7.15
C LEU A 59 14.83 14.32 6.59
N GLY A 60 14.56 14.68 5.34
CA GLY A 60 15.15 15.87 4.71
C GLY A 60 16.62 15.72 4.28
N LYS A 61 17.29 14.58 4.51
CA LYS A 61 18.63 14.34 3.97
C LYS A 61 18.57 14.25 2.45
N GLN A 62 19.05 15.29 1.78
CA GLN A 62 19.31 15.23 0.35
C GLN A 62 20.70 14.63 0.10
N HIS A 63 20.82 13.84 -0.96
CA HIS A 63 22.14 13.42 -1.43
C HIS A 63 22.96 14.63 -1.88
N SER A 64 24.25 14.65 -1.56
CA SER A 64 25.16 15.66 -2.10
C SER A 64 25.21 15.56 -3.63
N GLU A 65 25.50 16.68 -4.30
CA GLU A 65 25.63 16.70 -5.76
C GLU A 65 26.65 15.67 -6.25
N LYS A 66 27.76 15.48 -5.52
CA LYS A 66 28.75 14.44 -5.80
C LYS A 66 28.15 13.03 -5.77
N SER A 67 27.27 12.73 -4.80
CA SER A 67 26.58 11.43 -4.74
C SER A 67 25.53 11.27 -5.85
N LYS A 68 24.85 12.35 -6.25
CA LYS A 68 23.93 12.33 -7.40
C LYS A 68 24.70 12.08 -8.71
N GLN A 69 25.87 12.71 -8.87
CA GLN A 69 26.74 12.56 -10.04
C GLN A 69 27.30 11.14 -10.16
N LEU A 70 27.86 10.58 -9.08
CA LEU A 70 28.32 9.18 -9.08
C LEU A 70 27.22 8.18 -9.44
N ARG A 71 25.98 8.43 -8.99
CA ARG A 71 24.83 7.61 -9.35
C ARG A 71 24.49 7.72 -10.84
N ARG A 72 24.53 8.93 -11.41
CA ARG A 72 24.34 9.15 -12.86
C ARG A 72 25.41 8.44 -13.69
N GLU A 73 26.68 8.61 -13.31
CA GLU A 73 27.81 7.93 -13.97
C GLU A 73 27.68 6.41 -13.91
N TRP A 74 27.26 5.87 -12.76
CA TRP A 74 27.02 4.43 -12.61
C TRP A 74 25.87 3.96 -13.50
N ASN A 75 24.76 4.71 -13.57
CA ASN A 75 23.62 4.39 -14.44
C ASN A 75 24.04 4.36 -15.91
N LEU A 76 24.79 5.37 -16.37
CA LEU A 76 25.32 5.44 -17.73
C LEU A 76 26.24 4.24 -18.03
N LYS A 77 27.19 3.96 -17.12
CA LYS A 77 28.15 2.87 -17.26
C LYS A 77 27.50 1.49 -17.37
N HIS A 78 26.39 1.26 -16.67
CA HIS A 78 25.70 -0.04 -16.64
C HIS A 78 24.49 -0.07 -17.58
N ASN A 79 24.30 0.98 -18.40
CA ASN A 79 23.13 1.16 -19.24
C ASN A 79 21.79 0.98 -18.46
N TRP A 80 21.80 1.31 -17.17
CA TRP A 80 20.62 1.22 -16.31
C TRP A 80 19.71 2.38 -16.66
N LYS A 81 18.57 2.06 -17.28
CA LYS A 81 17.50 3.01 -17.50
C LYS A 81 16.48 2.85 -16.37
N PRO A 82 16.06 3.95 -15.71
CA PRO A 82 14.89 3.86 -14.86
C PRO A 82 13.72 3.36 -15.71
N PRO A 83 12.88 2.48 -15.18
CA PRO A 83 11.79 1.93 -15.95
C PRO A 83 10.82 3.06 -16.35
N VAL A 84 10.62 3.19 -17.66
CA VAL A 84 10.00 4.35 -18.31
C VAL A 84 8.51 4.53 -18.08
N ASN A 85 7.84 3.57 -17.42
CA ASN A 85 6.38 3.53 -17.27
C ASN A 85 5.99 3.26 -15.82
N TRP A 86 6.32 4.17 -14.91
CA TRP A 86 6.01 4.05 -13.48
C TRP A 86 5.12 5.21 -13.05
N GLY A 87 4.22 4.98 -12.10
CA GLY A 87 3.31 6.03 -11.68
C GLY A 87 2.39 6.49 -12.82
N ALA A 88 2.10 7.79 -12.83
CA ALA A 88 1.26 8.45 -13.84
C ALA A 88 1.78 8.32 -15.28
N ASP A 89 3.08 8.06 -15.47
CA ASP A 89 3.70 7.92 -16.79
C ASP A 89 3.44 6.55 -17.44
N ASN A 90 2.85 5.60 -16.70
CA ASN A 90 2.42 4.32 -17.27
C ASN A 90 1.05 4.46 -17.93
N TYR A 91 0.89 4.10 -19.21
CA TYR A 91 -0.42 4.10 -19.89
C TYR A 91 -1.49 3.27 -19.16
N ASN A 92 -1.09 2.24 -18.40
CA ASN A 92 -2.01 1.44 -17.59
C ASN A 92 -2.33 2.05 -16.22
N TRP A 93 -1.75 3.19 -15.87
CA TRP A 93 -2.00 3.88 -14.61
C TRP A 93 -3.38 4.53 -14.63
N LYS A 94 -4.29 3.97 -13.82
CA LYS A 94 -5.66 4.45 -13.69
C LYS A 94 -5.80 5.36 -12.47
N ASP A 95 -4.95 6.37 -12.38
CA ASP A 95 -4.93 7.32 -11.26
C ASP A 95 -4.80 6.64 -9.88
N GLY A 96 -3.98 5.59 -9.81
CA GLY A 96 -3.86 4.77 -8.59
C GLY A 96 -5.10 3.94 -8.24
N ARG A 97 -6.10 3.82 -9.12
CA ARG A 97 -7.30 3.00 -8.92
C ARG A 97 -7.08 1.59 -9.46
N LYS A 98 -7.54 0.59 -8.70
CA LYS A 98 -7.43 -0.84 -9.07
C LYS A 98 -8.70 -1.59 -8.68
N LYS A 99 -9.21 -2.44 -9.58
CA LYS A 99 -10.34 -3.34 -9.25
C LYS A 99 -9.84 -4.57 -8.49
N HIS A 100 -10.42 -4.83 -7.33
CA HIS A 100 -10.18 -6.01 -6.52
C HIS A 100 -10.93 -7.21 -7.09
N LYS A 101 -10.43 -8.43 -6.84
CA LYS A 101 -11.06 -9.68 -7.31
C LYS A 101 -12.52 -9.82 -6.83
N ALA A 102 -12.83 -9.29 -5.64
CA ALA A 102 -14.18 -9.32 -5.07
C ALA A 102 -15.14 -8.26 -5.64
N GLY A 103 -14.70 -7.43 -6.59
CA GLY A 103 -15.51 -6.39 -7.25
C GLY A 103 -15.31 -4.96 -6.72
N TYR A 104 -14.65 -4.79 -5.56
CA TYR A 104 -14.40 -3.47 -4.97
C TYR A 104 -13.33 -2.66 -5.72
N ILE A 105 -13.42 -1.33 -5.65
CA ILE A 105 -12.38 -0.42 -6.14
C ILE A 105 -11.41 -0.11 -5.00
N LEU A 106 -10.12 -0.24 -5.27
CA LEU A 106 -9.00 0.16 -4.41
C LEU A 106 -8.41 1.45 -4.92
N ILE A 107 -8.06 2.37 -4.02
CA ILE A 107 -7.40 3.65 -4.31
C ILE A 107 -6.05 3.66 -3.60
N LEU A 108 -5.00 4.05 -4.32
CA LEU A 108 -3.67 4.26 -3.76
C LEU A 108 -3.70 5.46 -2.79
N GLN A 109 -3.46 5.18 -1.52
CA GLN A 109 -3.39 6.11 -0.40
C GLN A 109 -2.23 5.67 0.52
N PRO A 110 -0.97 6.02 0.18
CA PRO A 110 0.21 5.58 0.93
C PRO A 110 0.27 6.15 2.34
N ASP A 111 -0.31 7.33 2.56
CA ASP A 111 -0.29 8.03 3.86
C ASP A 111 -1.45 7.61 4.78
N HIS A 112 -2.38 6.78 4.30
CA HIS A 112 -3.56 6.42 5.07
C HIS A 112 -3.21 5.40 6.18
N PRO A 113 -3.55 5.67 7.45
CA PRO A 113 -3.09 4.86 8.59
C PRO A 113 -3.59 3.41 8.56
N LYS A 114 -4.71 3.18 7.87
CA LYS A 114 -5.34 1.86 7.71
C LYS A 114 -5.21 1.32 6.28
N ALA A 115 -4.25 1.82 5.48
CA ALA A 115 -3.96 1.29 4.16
C ALA A 115 -3.34 -0.11 4.22
N SER A 116 -3.75 -0.96 3.28
CA SER A 116 -3.14 -2.27 3.04
C SER A 116 -2.34 -2.18 1.74
N TYR A 117 -1.02 -2.38 1.83
CA TYR A 117 -0.10 -2.22 0.69
C TYR A 117 -0.23 -0.85 -0.01
N ASN A 118 -0.42 0.23 0.75
CA ASN A 118 -0.71 1.59 0.27
C ASN A 118 -2.06 1.75 -0.44
N TYR A 119 -2.96 0.76 -0.39
CA TYR A 119 -4.31 0.87 -0.96
C TYR A 119 -5.39 0.84 0.12
N VAL A 120 -6.47 1.58 -0.13
CA VAL A 120 -7.70 1.58 0.68
C VAL A 120 -8.88 1.33 -0.24
N MET A 121 -9.92 0.66 0.25
CA MET A 121 -11.15 0.48 -0.53
C MET A 121 -11.90 1.81 -0.65
N GLU A 122 -12.32 2.16 -1.86
CA GLU A 122 -12.94 3.45 -2.18
C GLU A 122 -14.20 3.72 -1.34
N HIS A 123 -15.08 2.73 -1.18
CA HIS A 123 -16.27 2.87 -0.34
C HIS A 123 -15.95 3.24 1.10
N ARG A 124 -14.81 2.78 1.65
CA ARG A 124 -14.37 3.16 3.00
C ARG A 124 -13.96 4.62 3.03
N LEU A 125 -13.17 5.07 2.05
CA LEU A 125 -12.73 6.48 1.97
C LEU A 125 -13.92 7.44 1.84
N VAL A 126 -14.92 7.08 1.02
CA VAL A 126 -16.15 7.87 0.88
C VAL A 126 -16.91 7.95 2.21
N MET A 127 -17.04 6.82 2.91
CA MET A 127 -17.72 6.78 4.20
C MET A 127 -16.93 7.52 5.30
N GLU A 128 -15.61 7.38 5.34
CA GLU A 128 -14.74 8.12 6.26
C GLU A 128 -14.86 9.64 6.06
N LYS A 129 -14.91 10.09 4.80
CA LYS A 129 -15.16 11.50 4.47
C LYS A 129 -16.55 11.96 4.93
N LYS A 130 -17.56 11.10 4.84
CA LYS A 130 -18.95 11.40 5.27
C LYS A 130 -19.07 11.56 6.79
N ILE A 131 -18.36 10.74 7.57
CA ILE A 131 -18.41 10.76 9.05
C ILE A 131 -17.40 11.74 9.65
N GLY A 132 -16.31 12.03 8.93
CA GLY A 132 -15.23 12.90 9.41
C GLY A 132 -14.24 12.18 10.33
N ARG A 133 -14.18 10.84 10.32
CA ARG A 133 -13.18 10.04 11.03
C ARG A 133 -12.81 8.77 10.25
N TYR A 134 -11.67 8.17 10.60
CA TYR A 134 -11.29 6.86 10.06
C TYR A 134 -12.21 5.75 10.57
N LEU A 135 -12.53 4.80 9.69
CA LEU A 135 -13.34 3.64 10.02
C LEU A 135 -12.51 2.58 10.73
N GLU A 136 -13.06 1.98 11.77
CA GLU A 136 -12.46 0.87 12.47
C GLU A 136 -12.47 -0.44 11.67
N ARG A 137 -11.62 -1.38 12.07
CA ARG A 137 -11.43 -2.64 11.32
C ARG A 137 -12.68 -3.51 11.31
N TRP A 138 -13.51 -3.40 12.34
CA TRP A 138 -14.77 -4.13 12.49
C TRP A 138 -15.96 -3.43 11.85
N GLU A 139 -15.83 -2.13 11.54
CA GLU A 139 -16.87 -1.37 10.83
C GLU A 139 -16.87 -1.74 9.35
N ILE A 140 -18.05 -2.02 8.80
CA ILE A 140 -18.25 -2.53 7.46
C ILE A 140 -19.18 -1.59 6.71
N VAL A 141 -18.82 -1.24 5.48
CA VAL A 141 -19.69 -0.43 4.61
C VAL A 141 -20.51 -1.39 3.74
N HIS A 142 -21.83 -1.24 3.79
CA HIS A 142 -22.80 -1.97 2.99
C HIS A 142 -23.20 -1.16 1.75
N HIS A 143 -23.27 -1.80 0.59
CA HIS A 143 -23.78 -1.21 -0.64
C HIS A 143 -25.26 -1.54 -0.78
N ILE A 144 -26.14 -0.53 -0.66
CA ILE A 144 -27.61 -0.70 -0.62
C ILE A 144 -28.13 -1.35 -1.92
N ASN A 145 -27.58 -0.96 -3.08
CA ASN A 145 -27.95 -1.54 -4.37
C ASN A 145 -27.25 -2.88 -4.69
N GLY A 146 -26.31 -3.33 -3.85
CA GLY A 146 -25.49 -4.52 -4.08
C GLY A 146 -24.40 -4.39 -5.16
N ILE A 147 -24.23 -3.20 -5.76
CA ILE A 147 -23.22 -2.91 -6.79
C ILE A 147 -21.96 -2.36 -6.10
N LYS A 148 -20.90 -3.16 -6.09
CA LYS A 148 -19.68 -2.91 -5.29
C LYS A 148 -18.78 -1.79 -5.81
N ASP A 149 -18.97 -1.36 -7.06
CA ASP A 149 -18.27 -0.23 -7.68
C ASP A 149 -19.11 1.07 -7.69
N ASP A 150 -20.37 1.04 -7.23
CA ASP A 150 -21.19 2.23 -7.03
C ASP A 150 -20.94 2.82 -5.64
N ASN A 151 -19.90 3.66 -5.54
CA ASN A 151 -19.43 4.25 -4.29
C ASN A 151 -20.05 5.62 -3.99
N ARG A 152 -21.24 5.91 -4.52
CA ARG A 152 -21.97 7.16 -4.19
C ARG A 152 -22.37 7.17 -2.70
N PRO A 153 -22.20 8.28 -1.97
CA PRO A 153 -22.41 8.32 -0.52
C PRO A 153 -23.86 8.01 -0.07
N GLU A 154 -24.84 8.17 -0.95
CA GLU A 154 -26.24 7.78 -0.75
C GLU A 154 -26.49 6.28 -0.93
N ASN A 155 -25.60 5.55 -1.60
CA ASN A 155 -25.67 4.10 -1.81
C ASN A 155 -24.89 3.31 -0.75
N LEU A 156 -24.21 4.01 0.17
CA LEU A 156 -23.37 3.42 1.21
C LEU A 156 -24.03 3.58 2.57
N ASP A 157 -24.09 2.47 3.30
CA ASP A 157 -24.54 2.44 4.68
C ASP A 157 -23.44 1.86 5.58
N LEU A 158 -23.36 2.31 6.84
CA LEU A 158 -22.34 1.86 7.78
C LEU A 158 -22.93 0.87 8.77
N CYS A 159 -22.41 -0.36 8.75
CA CYS A 159 -22.69 -1.36 9.76
C CYS A 159 -21.56 -1.38 10.80
N PRO A 160 -21.88 -1.34 12.11
CA PRO A 160 -20.87 -1.33 13.17
C PRO A 160 -20.17 -2.68 13.31
N ASN A 161 -20.75 -3.78 12.85
CA ASN A 161 -20.15 -5.11 12.91
C ASN A 161 -20.64 -6.04 11.79
N GLN A 162 -19.99 -7.21 11.68
CA GLN A 162 -20.31 -8.23 10.68
C GLN A 162 -21.72 -8.81 10.84
N THR A 163 -22.20 -8.96 12.08
CA THR A 163 -23.53 -9.52 12.37
C THR A 163 -24.63 -8.64 11.80
N GLU A 164 -24.56 -7.33 12.05
CA GLU A 164 -25.49 -6.35 11.51
C GLU A 164 -25.40 -6.27 9.99
N HIS A 165 -24.19 -6.28 9.43
CA HIS A 165 -24.01 -6.33 7.98
C HIS A 165 -24.73 -7.54 7.34
N LEU A 166 -24.62 -8.72 7.95
CA LEU A 166 -25.32 -9.93 7.48
C LEU A 166 -26.84 -9.80 7.60
N ALA A 167 -27.34 -9.25 8.70
CA ALA A 167 -28.77 -8.99 8.89
C ALA A 167 -29.31 -8.03 7.82
N VAL A 168 -28.62 -6.90 7.59
CA VAL A 168 -28.97 -5.92 6.54
C VAL A 168 -28.95 -6.59 5.16
N THR A 169 -27.91 -7.37 4.86
CA THR A 169 -27.81 -8.09 3.57
C THR A 169 -29.00 -9.02 3.35
N LYS A 170 -29.41 -9.76 4.38
CA LYS A 170 -30.58 -10.65 4.31
C LYS A 170 -31.87 -9.87 4.07
N LEU A 171 -32.10 -8.80 4.83
CA LEU A 171 -33.27 -7.94 4.69
C LEU A 171 -33.35 -7.28 3.32
N VAL A 172 -32.22 -6.85 2.75
CA VAL A 172 -32.17 -6.26 1.40
C VAL A 172 -32.58 -7.28 0.34
N GLU A 173 -32.11 -8.53 0.44
CA GLU A 173 -32.49 -9.59 -0.49
C GLU A 173 -33.98 -9.98 -0.35
N GLU A 174 -34.50 -10.09 0.87
CA GLU A 174 -35.94 -10.33 1.11
C GLU A 174 -36.80 -9.20 0.52
N ASN A 175 -36.41 -7.93 0.74
CA ASN A 175 -37.10 -6.78 0.15
C ASN A 175 -37.10 -6.81 -1.38
N LYS A 176 -35.99 -7.24 -1.99
CA LYS A 176 -35.89 -7.40 -3.44
C LYS A 176 -36.85 -8.48 -3.96
N GLN A 177 -36.99 -9.59 -3.23
CA GLN A 177 -37.94 -10.65 -3.58
C GLN A 177 -39.39 -10.19 -3.42
N LEU A 178 -39.71 -9.49 -2.33
CA LEU A 178 -41.04 -8.93 -2.09
C LEU A 178 -41.44 -7.94 -3.18
N LYS A 179 -40.55 -7.01 -3.57
CA LYS A 179 -40.79 -6.06 -4.67
C LYS A 179 -41.08 -6.76 -6.00
N LYS A 180 -40.38 -7.86 -6.30
CA LYS A 180 -40.67 -8.67 -7.49
C LYS A 180 -42.06 -9.30 -7.44
N LYS A 181 -42.44 -9.89 -6.30
CA LYS A 181 -43.77 -10.48 -6.09
C LYS A 181 -44.88 -9.45 -6.21
N ILE A 182 -44.72 -8.27 -5.62
CA ILE A 182 -45.68 -7.16 -5.72
C ILE A 182 -45.90 -6.79 -7.19
N LYS A 183 -44.81 -6.58 -7.95
CA LYS A 183 -44.89 -6.26 -9.39
C LYS A 183 -45.62 -7.33 -10.20
N GLU A 184 -45.42 -8.61 -9.87
CA GLU A 184 -46.10 -9.72 -10.52
C GLU A 184 -47.61 -9.74 -10.19
N LEU A 185 -47.97 -9.53 -8.93
CA LEU A 185 -49.36 -9.45 -8.48
C LEU A 185 -50.09 -8.25 -9.09
N GLU A 186 -49.44 -7.09 -9.19
CA GLU A 186 -49.97 -5.91 -9.87
C GLU A 186 -50.29 -6.20 -11.34
N LYS A 187 -49.38 -6.90 -12.03
CA LYS A 187 -49.61 -7.32 -13.43
C LYS A 187 -50.81 -8.26 -13.54
N ARG A 188 -50.91 -9.27 -12.67
CA ARG A 188 -52.05 -10.21 -12.65
C ARG A 188 -53.38 -9.47 -12.37
N LEU A 189 -53.39 -8.51 -11.45
CA LEU A 189 -54.57 -7.69 -11.16
C LEU A 189 -54.95 -6.82 -12.36
N GLN A 190 -53.99 -6.27 -13.10
CA GLN A 190 -54.24 -5.49 -14.30
C GLN A 190 -54.84 -6.35 -15.42
N ASP A 191 -54.38 -7.60 -15.55
CA ASP A 191 -54.91 -8.54 -16.55
C ASP A 191 -56.33 -9.02 -16.21
N VAL A 192 -56.67 -9.16 -14.92
CA VAL A 192 -58.05 -9.48 -14.47
C VAL A 192 -59.01 -8.30 -14.64
N ARG A 193 -58.51 -7.06 -14.60
CA ARG A 193 -59.30 -5.84 -14.77
C ARG A 193 -59.57 -5.47 -16.24
N LYS A 194 -58.88 -6.11 -17.18
CA LYS A 194 -59.10 -5.94 -18.63
C LYS A 194 -60.12 -6.95 -19.13
#